data_AF-A0A9X1V5P8-F1
#
_entry.id   AF-A0A9X1V5P8-F1
#
_cell.length_a   1.000
_cell.length_b   1.000
_cell.length_c   1.000
_cell.angle_alpha   90.00
_cell.angle_beta   90.00
_cell.angle_gamma   90.00
#
_symmetry.space_group_name_H-M   'P 1'
#
loop_
_entity.id
_entity.type
_entity.pdbx_description
1 polymer ?
#
loop_
_entity_poly.entity_id
_entity_poly.type
_entity_poly.pdbx_seq_one_letter_code
_entity_poly.pdbx_strand_id
1 'polypeptide(L)'
;MSSSVYPFSSYMHNALYGDQGYYMTKRSRFGRSGDFYTSAQVSPLFGALWARFILEEHKMNDVPLCVVELGCGDGDFAAAVIAEWLRIGATRWRDIVYVAIDVSAVARARTTKRLNELVGEEHANTMTIYVEPSVTALKERLDPRVQDGFVIGNEVLDALPCDIVRVDQEGRVWRLMVSSDRPSSLESLGYLEGPFQGKLYATVFEQVTDGPLYDYAIHYLLPVVLEQDAEVVVTEVQSNLARFLEEIVEAIAPKQIAFIDYGGWTRDVVGLDRPHGSLRAYEHHQFVDAWMDRSGEVDLTYDIDFTAVVDVMEKCGYHMDRVVRQGAFLMNISSLQDVYGAMQDTDPMISQKLKQLVLPGGFGDRFMVALATRK
;
A
#
# COMPACT_ATOMS: atom_id res chain seq x y z
N MET A 1 21.31 -21.41 23.64
CA MET A 1 20.65 -21.18 22.33
C MET A 1 20.99 -19.75 21.97
N SER A 2 21.62 -19.50 20.82
CA SER A 2 22.01 -18.12 20.46
C SER A 2 20.74 -17.32 20.19
N SER A 3 20.55 -16.21 20.89
CA SER A 3 19.52 -15.23 20.55
C SER A 3 19.73 -14.80 19.10
N SER A 4 18.80 -15.14 18.20
CA SER A 4 18.85 -14.66 16.82
C SER A 4 18.37 -13.20 16.80
N VAL A 5 19.29 -12.29 16.50
CA VAL A 5 18.98 -10.89 16.23
C VAL A 5 18.80 -10.72 14.72
N TYR A 6 17.77 -10.00 14.28
CA TYR A 6 17.42 -9.81 12.87
C TYR A 6 16.92 -8.38 12.62
N PRO A 7 16.97 -7.88 11.36
CA PRO A 7 16.49 -6.54 11.05
C PRO A 7 15.01 -6.35 11.38
N PHE A 8 14.60 -5.12 11.68
CA PHE A 8 13.18 -4.81 11.92
C PHE A 8 12.27 -5.23 10.75
N SER A 9 12.73 -5.13 9.51
CA SER A 9 12.00 -5.62 8.34
C SER A 9 11.64 -7.11 8.43
N SER A 10 12.54 -7.94 8.99
CA SER A 10 12.27 -9.36 9.20
C SER A 10 11.26 -9.60 10.34
N TYR A 11 11.28 -8.75 11.37
CA TYR A 11 10.24 -8.75 12.41
C TYR A 11 8.87 -8.43 11.79
N MET A 12 8.78 -7.30 11.09
CA MET A 12 7.54 -6.81 10.49
C MET A 12 7.00 -7.83 9.48
N HIS A 13 7.86 -8.42 8.66
CA HIS A 13 7.46 -9.49 7.74
C HIS A 13 6.81 -10.68 8.49
N ASN A 14 7.42 -11.17 9.55
CA ASN A 14 6.84 -12.29 10.31
C ASN A 14 5.54 -11.90 11.02
N ALA A 15 5.49 -10.69 11.58
CA ALA A 15 4.30 -10.16 12.24
C ALA A 15 3.12 -10.00 11.27
N LEU A 16 3.37 -9.64 10.01
CA LEU A 16 2.32 -9.38 9.02
C LEU A 16 1.99 -10.61 8.14
N TYR A 17 3.02 -11.33 7.70
CA TYR A 17 2.93 -12.35 6.63
C TYR A 17 3.44 -13.73 7.03
N GLY A 18 3.96 -13.91 8.24
CA GLY A 18 4.37 -15.23 8.74
C GLY A 18 3.17 -16.19 8.91
N ASP A 19 3.43 -17.41 9.37
CA ASP A 19 2.38 -18.43 9.56
C ASP A 19 1.24 -17.99 10.48
N GLN A 20 1.54 -17.13 11.46
CA GLN A 20 0.58 -16.46 12.36
C GLN A 20 0.48 -14.96 12.09
N GLY A 21 0.97 -14.53 10.93
CA GLY A 21 1.02 -13.13 10.53
C GLY A 21 -0.38 -12.53 10.43
N TYR A 22 -0.45 -11.24 10.70
CA TYR A 22 -1.68 -10.46 10.75
C TYR A 22 -2.58 -10.71 9.51
N TYR A 23 -2.03 -10.60 8.30
CA TYR A 23 -2.77 -10.78 7.04
C TYR A 23 -3.07 -12.24 6.66
N MET A 24 -2.44 -13.22 7.33
CA MET A 24 -2.51 -14.63 6.92
C MET A 24 -3.59 -15.44 7.65
N THR A 25 -4.17 -14.89 8.70
CA THR A 25 -5.12 -15.64 9.54
C THR A 25 -6.57 -15.56 9.04
N LYS A 26 -7.45 -16.42 9.57
CA LYS A 26 -8.84 -16.57 9.12
C LYS A 26 -9.83 -15.48 9.59
N ARG A 27 -9.45 -14.56 10.48
CA ARG A 27 -10.38 -13.53 10.96
C ARG A 27 -10.79 -12.62 9.78
N SER A 28 -12.06 -12.21 9.71
CA SER A 28 -12.42 -11.09 8.83
C SER A 28 -11.99 -9.83 9.57
N ARG A 29 -10.99 -9.14 9.01
CA ARG A 29 -10.26 -8.05 9.67
C ARG A 29 -10.58 -6.68 9.05
N PHE A 30 -11.48 -6.67 8.08
CA PHE A 30 -11.82 -5.54 7.22
C PHE A 30 -13.31 -5.15 7.37
N GLY A 31 -13.64 -3.85 7.29
CA GLY A 31 -15.00 -3.31 7.42
C GLY A 31 -15.26 -2.54 8.73
N ARG A 32 -16.49 -2.04 8.92
CA ARG A 32 -16.89 -1.17 10.07
C ARG A 32 -16.67 -1.79 11.47
N SER A 33 -16.48 -3.10 11.55
CA SER A 33 -16.19 -3.86 12.78
C SER A 33 -14.84 -4.60 12.71
N GLY A 34 -14.05 -4.33 11.66
CA GLY A 34 -12.68 -4.80 11.51
C GLY A 34 -11.67 -3.82 12.13
N ASP A 35 -10.38 -4.03 11.88
CA ASP A 35 -9.33 -3.21 12.47
C ASP A 35 -9.05 -1.93 11.67
N PHE A 36 -9.40 -1.92 10.39
CA PHE A 36 -9.17 -0.80 9.46
C PHE A 36 -10.40 -0.22 8.82
N TYR A 37 -10.23 1.04 8.44
CA TYR A 37 -11.14 1.79 7.60
C TYR A 37 -10.33 2.34 6.42
N THR A 38 -10.29 1.64 5.30
CA THR A 38 -9.56 2.05 4.08
C THR A 38 -10.41 2.95 3.18
N SER A 39 -9.79 3.65 2.21
CA SER A 39 -10.54 4.47 1.24
C SER A 39 -11.62 3.65 0.49
N ALA A 40 -11.31 2.39 0.15
CA ALA A 40 -12.25 1.47 -0.49
C ALA A 40 -13.43 1.05 0.42
N GLN A 41 -13.23 1.05 1.74
CA GLN A 41 -14.25 0.67 2.73
C GLN A 41 -15.08 1.85 3.20
N VAL A 42 -14.59 3.08 3.04
CA VAL A 42 -15.37 4.30 3.31
C VAL A 42 -16.64 4.30 2.46
N SER A 43 -16.47 4.02 1.16
CA SER A 43 -17.57 4.01 0.20
C SER A 43 -17.19 3.29 -1.09
N PRO A 44 -18.12 2.54 -1.71
CA PRO A 44 -17.98 2.09 -3.10
C PRO A 44 -17.72 3.22 -4.10
N LEU A 45 -18.03 4.48 -3.74
CA LEU A 45 -17.70 5.67 -4.51
C LEU A 45 -16.23 5.73 -4.92
N PHE A 46 -15.31 5.34 -4.02
CA PHE A 46 -13.88 5.38 -4.32
C PHE A 46 -13.52 4.43 -5.48
N GLY A 47 -13.96 3.16 -5.40
CA GLY A 47 -13.75 2.19 -6.48
C GLY A 47 -14.47 2.59 -7.77
N ALA A 48 -15.69 3.11 -7.69
CA ALA A 48 -16.43 3.56 -8.87
C ALA A 48 -15.76 4.75 -9.58
N LEU A 49 -15.17 5.69 -8.84
CA LEU A 49 -14.39 6.78 -9.43
C LEU A 49 -13.14 6.27 -10.15
N TRP A 50 -12.40 5.34 -9.54
CA TRP A 50 -11.27 4.69 -10.19
C TRP A 50 -11.67 3.86 -11.42
N ALA A 51 -12.82 3.19 -11.38
CA ALA A 51 -13.36 2.44 -12.52
C ALA A 51 -13.53 3.32 -13.75
N ARG A 52 -14.04 4.54 -13.55
CA ARG A 52 -14.22 5.53 -14.62
C ARG A 52 -12.88 6.09 -15.10
N PHE A 53 -12.03 6.48 -14.16
CA PHE A 53 -10.69 6.96 -14.48
C PHE A 53 -9.91 5.96 -15.34
N ILE A 54 -9.89 4.67 -14.97
CA ILE A 54 -9.20 3.62 -15.72
C ILE A 54 -9.76 3.49 -17.14
N LEU A 55 -11.08 3.57 -17.33
CA LEU A 55 -11.69 3.54 -18.66
C LEU A 55 -11.36 4.79 -19.50
N GLU A 56 -11.24 5.96 -18.87
CA GLU A 56 -10.88 7.21 -19.54
C GLU A 56 -9.42 7.19 -20.03
N GLU A 57 -8.50 6.70 -19.20
CA GLU A 57 -7.08 6.55 -19.54
C GLU A 57 -6.87 5.46 -20.61
N HIS A 58 -7.64 4.39 -20.52
CA HIS A 58 -7.58 3.30 -21.47
C HIS A 58 -8.50 3.56 -22.66
N LYS A 59 -7.99 4.31 -23.64
CA LYS A 59 -8.67 4.61 -24.92
C LYS A 59 -9.32 3.37 -25.53
N MET A 60 -10.43 3.56 -26.24
CA MET A 60 -11.07 2.51 -27.03
C MET A 60 -10.09 2.00 -28.10
N ASN A 61 -9.64 0.76 -27.94
CA ASN A 61 -8.81 0.03 -28.89
C ASN A 61 -9.22 -1.46 -28.87
N ASP A 62 -8.77 -2.22 -29.86
CA ASP A 62 -9.18 -3.63 -30.05
C ASP A 62 -8.49 -4.61 -29.07
N VAL A 63 -7.87 -4.12 -27.99
CA VAL A 63 -7.25 -4.98 -26.96
C VAL A 63 -8.08 -4.99 -25.67
N PRO A 64 -8.14 -6.14 -24.97
CA PRO A 64 -8.81 -6.24 -23.68
C PRO A 64 -8.23 -5.23 -22.68
N LEU A 65 -9.11 -4.61 -21.89
CA LEU A 65 -8.66 -3.84 -20.73
C LEU A 65 -8.23 -4.83 -19.64
N CYS A 66 -6.95 -4.84 -19.28
CA CYS A 66 -6.46 -5.59 -18.14
C CYS A 66 -6.18 -4.67 -16.96
N VAL A 67 -6.79 -4.97 -15.82
CA VAL A 67 -6.53 -4.28 -14.56
C VAL A 67 -5.99 -5.28 -13.55
N VAL A 68 -4.87 -4.95 -12.93
CA VAL A 68 -4.25 -5.75 -11.88
C VAL A 68 -4.27 -4.95 -10.59
N GLU A 69 -5.02 -5.43 -9.61
CA GLU A 69 -5.08 -4.89 -8.25
C GLU A 69 -4.11 -5.64 -7.35
N LEU A 70 -3.18 -4.91 -6.74
CA LEU A 70 -2.25 -5.41 -5.74
C LEU A 70 -2.88 -5.27 -4.35
N GLY A 71 -2.77 -6.30 -3.51
CA GLY A 71 -3.30 -6.28 -2.14
C GLY A 71 -4.83 -6.15 -2.09
N CYS A 72 -5.55 -7.00 -2.84
CA CYS A 72 -7.00 -6.84 -2.99
C CYS A 72 -7.81 -7.01 -1.71
N GLY A 73 -7.23 -7.56 -0.64
CA GLY A 73 -7.88 -7.80 0.63
C GLY A 73 -9.15 -8.64 0.46
N ASP A 74 -10.24 -8.24 1.12
CA ASP A 74 -11.54 -8.91 1.00
C ASP A 74 -12.27 -8.59 -0.34
N GLY A 75 -11.67 -7.78 -1.24
CA GLY A 75 -12.18 -7.51 -2.58
C GLY A 75 -13.22 -6.39 -2.68
N ASP A 76 -13.27 -5.47 -1.70
CA ASP A 76 -14.23 -4.35 -1.70
C ASP A 76 -13.97 -3.38 -2.85
N PHE A 77 -12.69 -3.04 -3.09
CA PHE A 77 -12.28 -2.17 -4.20
C PHE A 77 -12.61 -2.82 -5.55
N ALA A 78 -12.14 -4.07 -5.77
CA ALA A 78 -12.48 -4.86 -6.95
C ALA A 78 -13.99 -4.89 -7.24
N ALA A 79 -14.80 -5.18 -6.22
CA ALA A 79 -16.24 -5.27 -6.37
C ALA A 79 -16.86 -3.91 -6.74
N ALA A 80 -16.40 -2.82 -6.14
CA ALA A 80 -16.87 -1.48 -6.49
C ALA A 80 -16.49 -1.08 -7.93
N VAL A 81 -15.27 -1.42 -8.37
CA VAL A 81 -14.82 -1.17 -9.75
C VAL A 81 -15.67 -1.95 -10.75
N ILE A 82 -15.81 -3.26 -10.54
CA ILE A 82 -16.56 -4.14 -11.43
C ILE A 82 -18.04 -3.75 -11.44
N ALA A 83 -18.64 -3.45 -10.28
CA ALA A 83 -20.04 -3.03 -10.21
C ALA A 83 -20.30 -1.77 -11.04
N GLU A 84 -19.40 -0.78 -11.00
CA GLU A 84 -19.53 0.42 -11.82
C GLU A 84 -19.42 0.11 -13.32
N TRP A 85 -18.47 -0.74 -13.73
CA TRP A 85 -18.35 -1.17 -15.13
C TRP A 85 -19.57 -1.93 -15.64
N LEU A 86 -20.14 -2.82 -14.82
CA LEU A 86 -21.38 -3.53 -15.15
C LEU A 86 -22.55 -2.55 -15.28
N ARG A 87 -22.70 -1.63 -14.31
CA ARG A 87 -23.78 -0.62 -14.30
C ARG A 87 -23.80 0.23 -15.58
N ILE A 88 -22.63 0.56 -16.10
CA ILE A 88 -22.48 1.44 -17.27
C ILE A 88 -22.41 0.65 -18.58
N GLY A 89 -22.49 -0.68 -18.48
CA GLY A 89 -22.45 -1.61 -19.61
C GLY A 89 -21.10 -1.64 -20.31
N ALA A 90 -19.98 -1.40 -19.61
CA ALA A 90 -18.63 -1.41 -20.20
C ALA A 90 -18.32 -2.73 -20.91
N THR A 91 -18.77 -3.84 -20.32
CA THR A 91 -18.63 -5.19 -20.86
C THR A 91 -19.38 -5.43 -22.18
N ARG A 92 -20.27 -4.53 -22.62
CA ARG A 92 -20.99 -4.66 -23.89
C ARG A 92 -20.17 -4.21 -25.10
N TRP A 93 -19.13 -3.42 -24.87
CA TRP A 93 -18.31 -2.83 -25.91
C TRP A 93 -16.81 -3.03 -25.66
N ARG A 94 -16.46 -3.82 -24.64
CA ARG A 94 -15.07 -4.10 -24.26
C ARG A 94 -14.93 -5.40 -23.51
N ASP A 95 -13.91 -6.17 -23.89
CA ASP A 95 -13.42 -7.31 -23.10
C ASP A 95 -12.60 -6.79 -21.92
N ILE A 96 -12.91 -7.29 -20.73
CA ILE A 96 -12.25 -6.88 -19.48
C ILE A 96 -11.60 -8.08 -18.82
N VAL A 97 -10.36 -7.92 -18.38
CA VAL A 97 -9.63 -8.89 -17.55
C VAL A 97 -9.29 -8.21 -16.23
N TYR A 98 -9.91 -8.65 -15.14
CA TYR A 98 -9.59 -8.16 -13.80
C TYR A 98 -8.75 -9.20 -13.05
N VAL A 99 -7.60 -8.80 -12.55
CA VAL A 99 -6.70 -9.65 -11.77
C VAL A 99 -6.60 -9.07 -10.37
N ALA A 100 -7.03 -9.82 -9.37
CA ALA A 100 -6.89 -9.47 -7.97
C ALA A 100 -5.72 -10.26 -7.35
N ILE A 101 -4.75 -9.58 -6.76
CA ILE A 101 -3.56 -10.20 -6.17
C ILE A 101 -3.58 -10.03 -4.66
N ASP A 102 -3.44 -11.13 -3.93
CA ASP A 102 -3.29 -11.10 -2.48
C ASP A 102 -2.53 -12.35 -1.98
N VAL A 103 -1.57 -12.17 -1.08
CA VAL A 103 -0.78 -13.28 -0.52
C VAL A 103 -1.62 -14.21 0.38
N SER A 104 -2.68 -13.69 0.98
CA SER A 104 -3.57 -14.42 1.89
C SER A 104 -4.54 -15.32 1.12
N ALA A 105 -4.41 -16.64 1.29
CA ALA A 105 -5.33 -17.60 0.68
C ALA A 105 -6.79 -17.42 1.13
N VAL A 106 -6.99 -16.91 2.35
CA VAL A 106 -8.33 -16.62 2.89
C VAL A 106 -8.94 -15.41 2.18
N ALA A 107 -8.18 -14.33 2.03
CA ALA A 107 -8.60 -13.13 1.31
C ALA A 107 -8.94 -13.48 -0.15
N ARG A 108 -8.03 -14.19 -0.84
CA ARG A 108 -8.27 -14.69 -2.21
C ARG A 108 -9.56 -15.49 -2.33
N ALA A 109 -9.82 -16.44 -1.42
CA ALA A 109 -11.05 -17.24 -1.47
C ALA A 109 -12.33 -16.40 -1.32
N ARG A 110 -12.31 -15.38 -0.44
CA ARG A 110 -13.43 -14.44 -0.27
C ARG A 110 -13.61 -13.57 -1.51
N THR A 111 -12.53 -13.01 -2.05
CA THR A 111 -12.53 -12.20 -3.27
C THR A 111 -13.05 -13.00 -4.45
N THR A 112 -12.55 -14.22 -4.69
CA THR A 112 -13.04 -15.10 -5.75
C THR A 112 -14.54 -15.32 -5.65
N LYS A 113 -15.06 -15.65 -4.46
CA LYS A 113 -16.49 -15.85 -4.25
C LYS A 113 -17.28 -14.57 -4.58
N ARG A 114 -16.88 -13.45 -3.99
CA ARG A 114 -17.55 -12.15 -4.15
C ARG A 114 -17.60 -11.70 -5.61
N LEU A 115 -16.47 -11.79 -6.31
CA LEU A 115 -16.39 -11.32 -7.70
C LEU A 115 -17.17 -12.26 -8.64
N ASN A 116 -17.09 -13.58 -8.45
CA ASN A 116 -17.89 -14.50 -9.28
C ASN A 116 -19.40 -14.32 -9.08
N GLU A 117 -19.85 -14.08 -7.84
CA GLU A 117 -21.26 -13.77 -7.54
C GLU A 117 -21.70 -12.45 -8.18
N LEU A 118 -20.84 -11.43 -8.19
CA LEU A 118 -21.13 -10.12 -8.78
C LEU A 118 -21.21 -10.17 -10.31
N VAL A 119 -20.32 -10.92 -10.95
CA VAL A 119 -20.25 -11.02 -12.42
C VAL A 119 -21.34 -11.91 -12.98
N GLY A 120 -21.60 -13.04 -12.32
CA GLY A 120 -22.60 -14.02 -12.75
C GLY A 120 -22.34 -14.61 -14.14
N GLU A 121 -23.23 -15.48 -14.59
CA GLU A 121 -23.12 -16.12 -15.91
C GLU A 121 -23.37 -15.15 -17.07
N GLU A 122 -24.13 -14.06 -16.83
CA GLU A 122 -24.48 -13.07 -17.85
C GLU A 122 -23.25 -12.39 -18.45
N HIS A 123 -22.23 -12.11 -17.64
CA HIS A 123 -21.05 -11.36 -18.05
C HIS A 123 -19.80 -12.22 -18.23
N ALA A 124 -19.88 -13.54 -17.99
CA ALA A 124 -18.75 -14.46 -18.02
C ALA A 124 -18.02 -14.52 -19.38
N ASN A 125 -18.71 -14.20 -20.48
CA ASN A 125 -18.11 -14.17 -21.82
C ASN A 125 -17.37 -12.86 -22.14
N THR A 126 -17.64 -11.79 -21.39
CA THR A 126 -17.15 -10.43 -21.65
C THR A 126 -16.22 -9.91 -20.56
N MET A 127 -16.14 -10.62 -19.43
CA MET A 127 -15.27 -10.28 -18.32
C MET A 127 -14.65 -11.54 -17.71
N THR A 128 -13.32 -11.55 -17.67
CA THR A 128 -12.52 -12.61 -17.06
C THR A 128 -11.96 -12.12 -15.72
N ILE A 129 -12.05 -12.95 -14.69
CA ILE A 129 -11.48 -12.65 -13.37
C ILE A 129 -10.41 -13.68 -13.03
N TYR A 130 -9.25 -13.21 -12.59
CA TYR A 130 -8.21 -14.01 -11.96
C TYR A 130 -7.99 -13.54 -10.53
N VAL A 131 -7.75 -14.48 -9.61
CA VAL A 131 -7.39 -14.18 -8.23
C VAL A 131 -6.16 -15.00 -7.87
N GLU A 132 -5.01 -14.32 -7.70
CA GLU A 132 -3.69 -14.96 -7.69
C GLU A 132 -2.86 -14.54 -6.47
N PRO A 133 -1.90 -15.36 -6.02
CA PRO A 133 -1.08 -15.06 -4.84
C PRO A 133 0.01 -14.01 -5.09
N SER A 134 0.43 -13.81 -6.34
CA SER A 134 1.50 -12.87 -6.70
C SER A 134 1.47 -12.50 -8.18
N VAL A 135 2.16 -11.41 -8.53
CA VAL A 135 2.38 -11.01 -9.94
C VAL A 135 3.18 -12.05 -10.72
N THR A 136 4.05 -12.82 -10.07
CA THR A 136 4.82 -13.88 -10.73
C THR A 136 3.93 -15.05 -11.14
N ALA A 137 2.95 -15.43 -10.31
CA ALA A 137 1.98 -16.47 -10.64
C ALA A 137 1.11 -16.10 -11.85
N LEU A 138 0.99 -14.81 -12.13
CA LEU A 138 0.19 -14.25 -13.21
C LEU A 138 0.90 -14.35 -14.58
N LYS A 139 2.24 -14.34 -14.62
CA LYS A 139 3.04 -14.28 -15.86
C LYS A 139 2.73 -15.38 -16.87
N GLU A 140 2.38 -16.58 -16.41
CA GLU A 140 2.05 -17.71 -17.28
C GLU A 140 0.58 -17.70 -17.75
N ARG A 141 -0.27 -16.88 -17.12
CA ARG A 141 -1.73 -16.85 -17.37
C ARG A 141 -2.19 -15.64 -18.16
N LEU A 142 -1.40 -14.57 -18.20
CA LEU A 142 -1.76 -13.36 -18.91
C LEU A 142 -1.64 -13.53 -20.43
N ASP A 143 -2.66 -13.06 -21.11
CA ASP A 143 -2.63 -12.87 -22.55
C ASP A 143 -1.50 -11.89 -22.90
N PRO A 144 -0.56 -12.21 -23.80
CA PRO A 144 0.50 -11.28 -24.20
C PRO A 144 -0.01 -9.91 -24.71
N ARG A 145 -1.28 -9.80 -25.11
CA ARG A 145 -1.95 -8.55 -25.49
C ARG A 145 -2.24 -7.61 -24.31
N VAL A 146 -2.12 -8.06 -23.06
CA VAL A 146 -2.34 -7.23 -21.86
C VAL A 146 -1.13 -6.39 -21.43
N GLN A 147 -0.08 -6.30 -22.27
CA GLN A 147 1.06 -5.38 -22.07
C GLN A 147 0.68 -3.89 -22.06
N ASP A 148 -0.61 -3.57 -22.27
CA ASP A 148 -1.22 -2.25 -22.12
C ASP A 148 -2.21 -2.17 -20.93
N GLY A 149 -2.00 -2.97 -19.89
CA GLY A 149 -2.82 -3.00 -18.68
C GLY A 149 -2.56 -1.83 -17.71
N PHE A 150 -3.41 -1.76 -16.69
CA PHE A 150 -3.35 -0.82 -15.58
C PHE A 150 -3.08 -1.59 -14.28
N VAL A 151 -2.00 -1.27 -13.56
CA VAL A 151 -1.75 -1.80 -12.21
C VAL A 151 -2.18 -0.76 -11.18
N ILE A 152 -2.84 -1.20 -10.12
CA ILE A 152 -3.22 -0.35 -8.99
C ILE A 152 -2.92 -1.03 -7.66
N GLY A 153 -2.33 -0.29 -6.72
CA GLY A 153 -2.20 -0.71 -5.33
C GLY A 153 -2.75 0.39 -4.40
N ASN A 154 -3.79 0.08 -3.64
CA ASN A 154 -4.34 0.98 -2.62
C ASN A 154 -3.98 0.45 -1.24
N GLU A 155 -3.23 1.23 -0.45
CA GLU A 155 -2.80 0.82 0.91
C GLU A 155 -2.04 -0.51 0.85
N VAL A 156 -0.99 -0.52 0.03
CA VAL A 156 -0.14 -1.70 -0.20
C VAL A 156 1.28 -1.41 0.23
N LEU A 157 1.77 -0.20 -0.04
CA LEU A 157 3.17 0.14 0.22
C LEU A 157 3.40 0.24 1.72
N ASP A 158 2.45 0.80 2.46
CA ASP A 158 2.53 0.98 3.92
C ASP A 158 2.65 -0.31 4.73
N ALA A 159 2.13 -1.42 4.18
CA ALA A 159 2.21 -2.74 4.77
C ALA A 159 3.47 -3.53 4.33
N LEU A 160 4.26 -3.00 3.38
CA LEU A 160 5.52 -3.64 3.01
C LEU A 160 6.52 -3.56 4.18
N PRO A 161 7.29 -4.63 4.47
CA PRO A 161 8.24 -4.61 5.57
C PRO A 161 9.31 -3.51 5.39
N CYS A 162 9.47 -2.65 6.40
CA CYS A 162 10.48 -1.60 6.42
C CYS A 162 11.61 -1.91 7.42
N ASP A 163 12.78 -1.31 7.22
CA ASP A 163 13.79 -1.20 8.26
C ASP A 163 13.64 0.12 9.00
N ILE A 164 13.98 0.15 10.29
CA ILE A 164 14.12 1.39 11.05
C ILE A 164 15.58 1.82 10.95
N VAL A 165 15.81 3.05 10.50
CA VAL A 165 17.13 3.59 10.22
C VAL A 165 17.41 4.84 11.03
N ARG A 166 18.65 4.95 11.51
CA ARG A 166 19.22 6.14 12.14
C ARG A 166 20.30 6.72 11.22
N VAL A 167 20.25 8.02 10.94
CA VAL A 167 21.27 8.74 10.15
C VAL A 167 21.71 9.99 10.91
N ASP A 168 23.01 10.24 10.99
CA ASP A 168 23.58 11.45 11.60
C ASP A 168 24.23 12.41 10.60
N GLN A 169 24.71 13.55 11.11
CA GLN A 169 25.32 14.61 10.30
C GLN A 169 26.61 14.17 9.58
N GLU A 170 27.30 13.16 10.10
CA GLU A 170 28.48 12.58 9.46
C GLU A 170 28.14 11.55 8.36
N GLY A 171 26.85 11.28 8.12
CA GLY A 171 26.40 10.29 7.14
C GLY A 171 26.63 8.86 7.61
N ARG A 172 26.76 8.63 8.92
CA ARG A 172 26.77 7.27 9.47
C ARG A 172 25.34 6.77 9.56
N VAL A 173 25.14 5.54 9.09
CA VAL A 173 23.83 4.91 8.98
C VAL A 173 23.81 3.70 9.91
N TRP A 174 22.74 3.55 10.67
CA TRP A 174 22.49 2.36 11.46
C TRP A 174 21.10 1.82 11.24
N ARG A 175 20.94 0.49 11.24
CA ARG A 175 19.65 -0.19 11.20
C ARG A 175 19.29 -0.75 12.57
N LEU A 176 18.01 -0.70 12.91
CA LEU A 176 17.48 -1.34 14.11
C LEU A 176 17.43 -2.86 13.92
N MET A 177 18.01 -3.57 14.88
CA MET A 177 17.98 -5.02 14.98
C MET A 177 17.15 -5.44 16.18
N VAL A 178 16.29 -6.46 16.00
CA VAL A 178 15.34 -6.99 16.98
C VAL A 178 15.75 -8.40 17.40
N SER A 179 15.66 -8.71 18.68
CA SER A 179 15.87 -10.07 19.22
C SER A 179 14.56 -10.86 19.30
N SER A 180 14.58 -12.15 18.94
CA SER A 180 13.45 -13.07 19.17
C SER A 180 13.25 -13.46 20.64
N ASP A 181 14.31 -13.35 21.46
CA ASP A 181 14.26 -13.80 22.84
C ASP A 181 13.70 -12.69 23.73
N ARG A 182 12.54 -12.96 24.34
CA ARG A 182 12.02 -12.14 25.45
C ARG A 182 13.04 -12.24 26.59
N PRO A 183 13.68 -11.15 27.03
CA PRO A 183 14.64 -11.24 28.12
C PRO A 183 13.94 -11.76 29.37
N SER A 184 14.62 -12.65 30.09
CA SER A 184 14.09 -13.32 31.29
C SER A 184 13.85 -12.37 32.47
N SER A 185 14.36 -11.14 32.40
CA SER A 185 14.04 -10.05 33.32
C SER A 185 13.97 -8.70 32.60
N LEU A 186 12.99 -7.87 32.99
CA LEU A 186 12.89 -6.48 32.51
C LEU A 186 14.10 -5.62 32.91
N GLU A 187 14.90 -6.05 33.88
CA GLU A 187 16.12 -5.35 34.32
C GLU A 187 17.33 -5.61 33.41
N SER A 188 17.31 -6.68 32.60
CA SER A 188 18.34 -6.94 31.58
C SER A 188 18.06 -6.23 30.25
N LEU A 189 16.96 -5.46 30.18
CA LEU A 189 16.65 -4.63 29.03
C LEU A 189 17.65 -3.49 28.95
N GLY A 190 18.47 -3.50 27.90
CA GLY A 190 18.85 -2.24 27.28
C GLY A 190 17.56 -1.60 26.77
N TYR A 191 16.88 -0.84 27.62
CA TYR A 191 15.85 0.08 27.16
C TYR A 191 16.57 1.14 26.34
N LEU A 192 16.48 1.04 25.03
CA LEU A 192 16.45 2.26 24.26
C LEU A 192 15.01 2.72 24.38
N GLU A 193 14.79 3.85 25.06
CA GLU A 193 13.63 4.69 24.77
C GLU A 193 13.76 5.04 23.29
N GLY A 194 13.17 4.18 22.48
CA GLY A 194 13.18 4.25 21.05
C GLY A 194 12.12 5.24 20.62
N PRO A 195 12.38 5.97 19.54
CA PRO A 195 11.49 6.99 19.08
C PRO A 195 10.32 6.36 18.30
N PHE A 196 9.49 5.52 18.92
CA PHE A 196 8.34 4.89 18.25
C PHE A 196 7.15 4.90 19.20
N GLN A 197 5.93 4.93 18.65
CA GLN A 197 4.72 4.72 19.45
C GLN A 197 4.64 3.24 19.87
N GLY A 198 5.52 2.84 20.81
CA GLY A 198 5.46 1.58 21.50
C GLY A 198 6.76 1.06 22.11
N LYS A 199 6.66 -0.02 22.90
CA LYS A 199 7.81 -0.65 23.58
C LYS A 199 8.50 -1.67 22.68
N LEU A 200 9.78 -1.45 22.39
CA LEU A 200 10.65 -2.40 21.69
C LEU A 200 11.49 -3.21 22.69
N TYR A 201 11.45 -4.54 22.61
CA TYR A 201 12.27 -5.40 23.47
C TYR A 201 13.65 -5.64 22.86
N ALA A 202 14.71 -5.40 23.66
CA ALA A 202 16.10 -5.76 23.39
C ALA A 202 16.55 -5.53 21.93
N THR A 203 16.93 -4.29 21.64
CA THR A 203 17.37 -3.88 20.30
C THR A 203 18.80 -3.37 20.32
N VAL A 204 19.50 -3.59 19.21
CA VAL A 204 20.81 -2.96 18.95
C VAL A 204 20.75 -2.27 17.59
N PHE A 205 21.54 -1.22 17.45
CA PHE A 205 21.78 -0.60 16.15
C PHE A 205 23.02 -1.22 15.53
N GLU A 206 22.86 -1.80 14.35
CA GLU A 206 23.98 -2.30 13.54
C GLU A 206 24.36 -1.22 12.53
N GLN A 207 25.64 -0.90 12.44
CA GLN A 207 26.12 0.07 11.46
C GLN A 207 26.02 -0.50 10.06
N VAL A 208 25.45 0.27 9.14
CA VAL A 208 25.30 -0.08 7.72
C VAL A 208 26.23 0.84 6.93
N THR A 209 27.06 0.25 6.06
CA THR A 209 28.09 0.99 5.31
C THR A 209 27.95 0.90 3.80
N ASP A 210 27.07 0.02 3.31
CA ASP A 210 26.83 -0.22 1.89
C ASP A 210 25.45 -0.84 1.62
N GLY A 211 25.11 -0.95 0.33
CA GLY A 211 23.88 -1.59 -0.15
C GLY A 211 22.65 -0.67 -0.19
N PRO A 212 21.49 -1.20 -0.62
CA PRO A 212 20.31 -0.38 -0.93
C PRO A 212 19.81 0.48 0.24
N LEU A 213 19.93 -0.03 1.47
CA LEU A 213 19.54 0.72 2.67
C LEU A 213 20.46 1.92 2.94
N TYR A 214 21.77 1.72 2.77
CA TYR A 214 22.75 2.81 2.89
C TYR A 214 22.56 3.82 1.77
N ASP A 215 22.41 3.37 0.53
CA ASP A 215 22.19 4.24 -0.62
C ASP A 215 20.93 5.09 -0.46
N TYR A 216 19.83 4.51 0.03
CA TYR A 216 18.62 5.24 0.39
C TYR A 216 18.92 6.31 1.46
N ALA A 217 19.55 5.90 2.56
CA ALA A 217 19.79 6.79 3.70
C ALA A 217 20.66 7.99 3.31
N ILE A 218 21.72 7.77 2.54
CA ILE A 218 22.59 8.85 2.07
C ILE A 218 21.88 9.73 1.04
N HIS A 219 21.07 9.14 0.16
CA HIS A 219 20.44 9.89 -0.93
C HIS A 219 19.25 10.74 -0.46
N TYR A 220 18.39 10.19 0.40
CA TYR A 220 17.13 10.84 0.80
C TYR A 220 17.19 11.42 2.23
N LEU A 221 17.81 10.72 3.19
CA LEU A 221 17.73 11.10 4.60
C LEU A 221 18.83 12.08 5.03
N LEU A 222 20.08 11.88 4.60
CA LEU A 222 21.19 12.76 4.95
C LEU A 222 20.95 14.23 4.53
N PRO A 223 20.37 14.54 3.35
CA PRO A 223 19.99 15.92 3.03
C PRO A 223 19.05 16.53 4.06
N VAL A 224 18.04 15.79 4.53
CA VAL A 224 17.11 16.27 5.57
C VAL A 224 17.84 16.53 6.89
N VAL A 225 18.75 15.63 7.29
CA VAL A 225 19.57 15.79 8.51
C VAL A 225 20.37 17.09 8.45
N LEU A 226 21.06 17.34 7.34
CA LEU A 226 21.91 18.51 7.14
C LEU A 226 21.11 19.81 7.01
N GLU A 227 20.00 19.79 6.28
CA GLU A 227 19.14 20.97 6.06
C GLU A 227 18.44 21.43 7.34
N GLN A 228 18.02 20.48 8.19
CA GLN A 228 17.34 20.77 9.45
C GLN A 228 18.30 20.97 10.64
N ASP A 229 19.62 20.87 10.42
CA ASP A 229 20.65 20.85 11.47
C ASP A 229 20.30 19.85 12.60
N ALA A 230 19.78 18.69 12.20
CA ALA A 230 19.43 17.63 13.14
C ALA A 230 20.69 16.87 13.54
N GLU A 231 20.90 16.60 14.83
CA GLU A 231 22.01 15.70 15.26
C GLU A 231 21.83 14.30 14.66
N VAL A 232 20.57 13.87 14.57
CA VAL A 232 20.18 12.55 14.09
C VAL A 232 18.74 12.58 13.59
N VAL A 233 18.45 11.81 12.56
CA VAL A 233 17.10 11.45 12.13
C VAL A 233 16.90 9.96 12.32
N VAL A 234 15.71 9.58 12.79
CA VAL A 234 15.27 8.18 12.89
C VAL A 234 13.94 8.03 12.15
N THR A 235 13.87 7.09 11.21
CA THR A 235 12.67 6.90 10.39
C THR A 235 12.61 5.48 9.81
N GLU A 236 11.44 5.11 9.29
CA GLU A 236 11.24 3.90 8.51
C GLU A 236 11.83 4.05 7.08
N VAL A 237 12.40 2.98 6.54
CA VAL A 237 12.91 2.90 5.17
C VAL A 237 12.48 1.59 4.53
N GLN A 238 11.82 1.69 3.37
CA GLN A 238 11.44 0.55 2.54
C GLN A 238 12.64 0.01 1.75
N SER A 239 13.47 -0.80 2.41
CA SER A 239 14.69 -1.34 1.80
C SER A 239 14.45 -2.23 0.57
N ASN A 240 13.23 -2.75 0.40
CA ASN A 240 12.83 -3.60 -0.72
C ASN A 240 11.94 -2.91 -1.77
N LEU A 241 11.69 -1.59 -1.68
CA LEU A 241 10.81 -0.87 -2.62
C LEU A 241 11.23 -1.06 -4.08
N ALA A 242 12.53 -0.90 -4.37
CA ALA A 242 13.09 -1.08 -5.72
C ALA A 242 12.74 -2.45 -6.29
N ARG A 243 13.06 -3.51 -5.54
CA ARG A 243 12.78 -4.88 -5.93
C ARG A 243 11.28 -5.14 -6.12
N PHE A 244 10.44 -4.63 -5.23
CA PHE A 244 8.99 -4.81 -5.34
C PHE A 244 8.44 -4.21 -6.64
N LEU A 245 8.86 -2.99 -6.98
CA LEU A 245 8.45 -2.32 -8.21
C LEU A 245 9.04 -2.99 -9.46
N GLU A 246 10.30 -3.41 -9.42
CA GLU A 246 10.95 -4.17 -10.49
C GLU A 246 10.21 -5.49 -10.77
N GLU A 247 9.83 -6.25 -9.75
CA GLU A 247 9.08 -7.51 -9.92
C GLU A 247 7.72 -7.29 -10.63
N ILE A 248 7.02 -6.18 -10.34
CA ILE A 248 5.78 -5.80 -11.03
C ILE A 248 6.05 -5.48 -12.50
N VAL A 249 7.07 -4.67 -12.77
CA VAL A 249 7.44 -4.22 -14.12
C VAL A 249 7.92 -5.40 -14.97
N GLU A 250 8.71 -6.32 -14.41
CA GLU A 250 9.20 -7.51 -15.11
C GLU A 250 8.10 -8.55 -15.39
N ALA A 251 7.09 -8.64 -14.52
CA ALA A 251 6.01 -9.61 -14.66
C ALA A 251 4.93 -9.13 -15.64
N ILE A 252 4.53 -7.86 -15.56
CA ILE A 252 3.35 -7.34 -16.26
C ILE A 252 3.74 -6.31 -17.31
N ALA A 253 4.78 -5.52 -17.06
CA ALA A 253 5.15 -4.34 -17.84
C ALA A 253 3.92 -3.49 -18.20
N PRO A 254 3.13 -3.04 -17.22
CA PRO A 254 1.86 -2.37 -17.50
C PRO A 254 2.09 -1.02 -18.17
N LYS A 255 1.10 -0.55 -18.93
CA LYS A 255 1.14 0.79 -19.51
C LYS A 255 1.09 1.86 -18.42
N GLN A 256 0.26 1.65 -17.40
CA GLN A 256 0.10 2.56 -16.27
C GLN A 256 0.14 1.83 -14.94
N ILE A 257 0.72 2.48 -13.93
CA ILE A 257 0.76 2.01 -12.54
C ILE A 257 0.31 3.15 -11.63
N ALA A 258 -0.59 2.86 -10.70
CA ALA A 258 -1.01 3.78 -9.65
C ALA A 258 -0.79 3.19 -8.26
N PHE A 259 -0.14 3.96 -7.38
CA PHE A 259 -0.13 3.67 -5.94
C PHE A 259 -0.89 4.76 -5.19
N ILE A 260 -1.77 4.34 -4.29
CA ILE A 260 -2.53 5.21 -3.41
C ILE A 260 -2.19 4.81 -1.98
N ASP A 261 -1.49 5.69 -1.28
CA ASP A 261 -1.06 5.41 0.07
C ASP A 261 -0.89 6.70 0.85
N TYR A 262 -0.87 6.61 2.18
CA TYR A 262 -0.65 7.79 3.00
C TYR A 262 0.85 8.10 3.10
N GLY A 263 1.17 9.39 3.17
CA GLY A 263 2.55 9.84 3.19
C GLY A 263 2.74 11.17 2.50
N GLY A 264 3.92 11.37 1.94
CA GLY A 264 4.29 12.63 1.30
C GLY A 264 5.68 12.56 0.70
N TRP A 265 6.24 13.73 0.40
CA TRP A 265 7.65 13.82 0.01
C TRP A 265 8.54 13.51 1.22
N THR A 266 9.79 13.13 1.01
CA THR A 266 10.75 12.82 2.09
C THR A 266 10.70 13.84 3.24
N ARG A 267 10.71 15.14 2.93
CA ARG A 267 10.60 16.23 3.91
C ARG A 267 9.27 16.34 4.67
N ASP A 268 8.21 15.74 4.17
CA ASP A 268 6.87 15.73 4.80
C ASP A 268 6.74 14.55 5.80
N VAL A 269 7.55 13.51 5.62
CA VAL A 269 7.49 12.26 6.38
C VAL A 269 8.74 11.99 7.23
N VAL A 270 9.81 12.74 7.01
CA VAL A 270 11.08 12.68 7.74
C VAL A 270 11.47 14.06 8.25
N GLY A 271 11.81 14.17 9.54
CA GLY A 271 12.31 15.43 10.11
C GLY A 271 12.22 15.51 11.62
N LEU A 272 12.65 16.64 12.18
CA LEU A 272 12.63 16.94 13.61
C LEU A 272 11.21 17.06 14.20
N ASP A 273 10.22 17.37 13.38
CA ASP A 273 8.80 17.37 13.73
C ASP A 273 8.21 15.95 13.82
N ARG A 274 8.94 14.96 13.28
CA ARG A 274 8.68 13.53 13.38
C ARG A 274 9.89 12.84 14.02
N PRO A 275 10.21 13.16 15.29
CA PRO A 275 11.39 12.61 15.96
C PRO A 275 11.30 11.09 16.11
N HIS A 276 10.13 10.51 15.81
CA HIS A 276 9.73 9.14 16.03
C HIS A 276 9.30 8.36 14.78
N GLY A 277 9.67 8.87 13.60
CA GLY A 277 9.15 8.35 12.35
C GLY A 277 7.62 8.37 12.34
N SER A 278 7.03 7.35 11.74
CA SER A 278 5.59 7.25 11.51
C SER A 278 5.02 5.86 11.76
N LEU A 279 5.86 4.90 12.14
CA LEU A 279 5.49 3.53 12.46
C LEU A 279 4.44 3.52 13.57
N ARG A 280 3.37 2.79 13.30
CA ARG A 280 2.21 2.70 14.16
C ARG A 280 1.61 1.31 14.08
N ALA A 281 0.96 0.93 15.16
CA ALA A 281 0.16 -0.28 15.21
C ALA A 281 -1.32 0.06 15.36
N TYR A 282 -2.17 -0.63 14.59
CA TYR A 282 -3.61 -0.43 14.61
C TYR A 282 -4.37 -1.67 15.08
N GLU A 283 -5.38 -1.42 15.89
CA GLU A 283 -6.46 -2.36 16.19
C GLU A 283 -7.75 -1.56 16.39
N HIS A 284 -8.87 -2.02 15.81
CA HIS A 284 -10.18 -1.38 15.97
C HIS A 284 -10.17 0.16 15.80
N HIS A 285 -9.43 0.68 14.81
CA HIS A 285 -9.25 2.11 14.54
C HIS A 285 -8.55 2.92 15.66
N GLN A 286 -7.80 2.27 16.54
CA GLN A 286 -7.04 2.90 17.61
C GLN A 286 -5.56 2.53 17.54
N PHE A 287 -4.72 3.46 17.97
CA PHE A 287 -3.29 3.23 18.14
C PHE A 287 -3.05 2.26 19.31
N VAL A 288 -2.11 1.34 19.12
CA VAL A 288 -1.71 0.37 20.15
C VAL A 288 -0.24 0.57 20.51
N ASP A 289 0.07 0.91 21.76
CA ASP A 289 1.45 1.18 22.20
C ASP A 289 2.26 -0.09 22.56
N ALA A 290 1.63 -1.24 22.78
CA ALA A 290 2.31 -2.48 23.20
C ALA A 290 2.32 -3.55 22.09
N TRP A 291 2.50 -3.13 20.84
CA TRP A 291 2.33 -4.01 19.69
C TRP A 291 3.36 -5.14 19.59
N MET A 292 4.56 -5.00 20.17
CA MET A 292 5.55 -6.09 20.15
C MET A 292 5.09 -7.34 20.89
N ASP A 293 4.31 -7.19 21.96
CA ASP A 293 3.72 -8.33 22.69
C ASP A 293 2.55 -8.97 21.94
N ARG A 294 2.14 -8.35 20.83
CA ARG A 294 0.93 -8.65 20.06
C ARG A 294 1.27 -8.93 18.60
N SER A 295 2.49 -9.40 18.35
CA SER A 295 2.96 -9.80 17.02
C SER A 295 1.96 -10.76 16.34
N GLY A 296 1.50 -10.44 15.13
CA GLY A 296 0.47 -11.20 14.42
C GLY A 296 -0.98 -10.86 14.77
N GLU A 297 -1.19 -10.15 15.88
CA GLU A 297 -2.53 -9.72 16.33
C GLU A 297 -2.89 -8.33 15.85
N VAL A 298 -1.91 -7.43 15.77
CA VAL A 298 -2.09 -6.04 15.31
C VAL A 298 -1.38 -5.81 13.99
N ASP A 299 -1.87 -4.84 13.24
CA ASP A 299 -1.21 -4.42 12.02
C ASP A 299 -0.13 -3.40 12.30
N LEU A 300 0.85 -3.31 11.40
CA LEU A 300 1.97 -2.39 11.46
C LEU A 300 2.06 -1.64 10.15
N THR A 301 2.03 -0.31 10.22
CA THR A 301 2.07 0.54 9.04
C THR A 301 2.89 1.81 9.30
N TYR A 302 3.39 2.48 8.25
CA TYR A 302 4.17 3.72 8.33
C TYR A 302 3.96 4.59 7.08
N ASP A 303 4.26 5.89 7.16
CA ASP A 303 4.04 6.88 6.10
C ASP A 303 5.02 6.65 4.94
N ILE A 304 4.52 6.69 3.71
CA ILE A 304 5.32 6.44 2.52
C ILE A 304 6.09 7.69 2.08
N ASP A 305 7.37 7.49 1.79
CA ASP A 305 8.21 8.47 1.10
C ASP A 305 7.99 8.37 -0.42
N PHE A 306 7.12 9.22 -0.95
CA PHE A 306 6.82 9.28 -2.38
C PHE A 306 7.97 9.84 -3.22
N THR A 307 8.99 10.49 -2.64
CA THR A 307 10.21 10.83 -3.39
C THR A 307 10.90 9.55 -3.87
N ALA A 308 11.06 8.58 -2.97
CA ALA A 308 11.70 7.31 -3.31
C ALA A 308 10.88 6.48 -4.30
N VAL A 309 9.54 6.49 -4.16
CA VAL A 309 8.64 5.83 -5.13
C VAL A 309 8.82 6.41 -6.53
N VAL A 310 8.84 7.75 -6.65
CA VAL A 310 9.06 8.45 -7.92
C VAL A 310 10.40 8.04 -8.54
N ASP A 311 11.50 8.15 -7.79
CA ASP A 311 12.83 7.87 -8.29
C ASP A 311 13.00 6.42 -8.76
N VAL A 312 12.45 5.46 -8.01
CA VAL A 312 12.47 4.05 -8.40
C VAL A 312 11.65 3.80 -9.66
N MET A 313 10.43 4.36 -9.75
CA MET A 313 9.59 4.23 -10.93
C MET A 313 10.26 4.81 -12.18
N GLU A 314 10.92 5.96 -12.05
CA GLU A 314 11.65 6.57 -13.16
C GLU A 314 12.83 5.71 -13.64
N LYS A 315 13.55 5.08 -12.71
CA LYS A 315 14.62 4.10 -12.99
C LYS A 315 14.07 2.84 -13.66
N CYS A 316 12.85 2.42 -13.32
CA CYS A 316 12.15 1.31 -13.97
C CYS A 316 11.59 1.66 -15.37
N GLY A 317 11.87 2.86 -15.90
CA GLY A 317 11.45 3.27 -17.24
C GLY A 317 10.03 3.85 -17.31
N TYR A 318 9.50 4.35 -16.19
CA TYR A 318 8.22 5.06 -16.17
C TYR A 318 8.41 6.58 -16.10
N HIS A 319 7.39 7.32 -16.50
CA HIS A 319 7.24 8.75 -16.30
C HIS A 319 6.11 8.99 -15.31
N MET A 320 6.34 9.84 -14.30
CA MET A 320 5.32 10.17 -13.30
C MET A 320 4.36 11.23 -13.84
N ASP A 321 3.15 10.82 -14.23
CA ASP A 321 2.14 11.72 -14.77
C ASP A 321 1.53 12.61 -13.68
N ARG A 322 1.27 12.02 -12.50
CA ARG A 322 0.64 12.71 -11.36
C ARG A 322 1.19 12.16 -10.05
N VAL A 323 1.64 13.05 -9.18
CA VAL A 323 1.97 12.74 -7.78
C VAL A 323 1.29 13.81 -6.93
N VAL A 324 0.04 13.56 -6.56
CA VAL A 324 -0.85 14.56 -5.97
C VAL A 324 -1.62 13.99 -4.79
N ARG A 325 -2.19 14.86 -3.96
CA ARG A 325 -3.07 14.44 -2.86
C ARG A 325 -4.32 13.75 -3.39
N GLN A 326 -4.81 12.72 -2.69
CA GLN A 326 -5.98 11.93 -3.09
C GLN A 326 -7.20 12.81 -3.33
N GLY A 327 -7.48 13.76 -2.44
CA GLY A 327 -8.63 14.64 -2.60
C GLY A 327 -8.56 15.46 -3.88
N ALA A 328 -7.37 15.97 -4.23
CA ALA A 328 -7.16 16.68 -5.48
C ALA A 328 -7.27 15.77 -6.70
N PHE A 329 -6.82 14.51 -6.62
CA PHE A 329 -6.98 13.54 -7.69
C PHE A 329 -8.45 13.23 -7.95
N LEU A 330 -9.18 12.80 -6.92
CA LEU A 330 -10.58 12.39 -7.04
C LEU A 330 -11.48 13.54 -7.51
N MET A 331 -11.26 14.76 -7.02
CA MET A 331 -12.02 15.94 -7.43
C MET A 331 -11.81 16.33 -8.91
N ASN A 332 -10.73 15.86 -9.54
CA ASN A 332 -10.41 16.10 -10.94
C ASN A 332 -10.80 14.94 -11.89
N ILE A 333 -11.40 13.86 -11.37
CA ILE A 333 -11.96 12.80 -12.21
C ILE A 333 -13.20 13.35 -12.93
N SER A 334 -13.20 13.29 -14.26
CA SER A 334 -14.19 13.97 -15.09
C SER A 334 -15.62 13.47 -14.83
N SER A 335 -15.76 12.17 -14.57
CA SER A 335 -17.02 11.51 -14.28
C SER A 335 -17.50 11.64 -12.82
N LEU A 336 -16.86 12.45 -11.96
CA LEU A 336 -17.20 12.49 -10.54
C LEU A 336 -18.68 12.82 -10.30
N GLN A 337 -19.24 13.77 -11.05
CA GLN A 337 -20.65 14.15 -10.90
C GLN A 337 -21.59 13.01 -11.30
N ASP A 338 -21.26 12.25 -12.34
CA ASP A 338 -22.08 11.13 -12.82
C ASP A 338 -22.08 9.97 -11.81
N VAL A 339 -20.91 9.63 -11.27
CA VAL A 339 -20.78 8.56 -10.26
C VAL A 339 -21.47 8.98 -8.97
N TYR A 340 -21.24 10.22 -8.52
CA TYR A 340 -21.88 10.77 -7.32
C TYR A 340 -23.41 10.78 -7.46
N GLY A 341 -23.93 11.27 -8.59
CA GLY A 341 -25.37 11.33 -8.86
C GLY A 341 -26.01 9.95 -8.87
N ALA A 342 -25.36 8.95 -9.47
CA ALA A 342 -25.87 7.57 -9.48
C ALA A 342 -25.96 6.93 -8.08
N MET A 343 -25.10 7.34 -7.14
CA MET A 343 -25.10 6.82 -5.77
C MET A 343 -25.99 7.62 -4.81
N GLN A 344 -26.35 8.85 -5.16
CA GLN A 344 -27.16 9.73 -4.30
C GLN A 344 -28.55 9.17 -4.00
N ASP A 345 -29.13 8.43 -4.94
CA ASP A 345 -30.46 7.82 -4.76
C ASP A 345 -30.45 6.58 -3.85
N THR A 346 -29.28 5.95 -3.67
CA THR A 346 -29.15 4.67 -2.95
C THR A 346 -28.44 4.81 -1.60
N ASP A 347 -27.66 5.87 -1.42
CA ASP A 347 -26.90 6.13 -0.19
C ASP A 347 -27.12 7.56 0.34
N PRO A 348 -28.00 7.75 1.34
CA PRO A 348 -28.25 9.06 1.94
C PRO A 348 -27.01 9.71 2.58
N MET A 349 -25.96 8.93 2.87
CA MET A 349 -24.72 9.43 3.46
C MET A 349 -23.61 9.69 2.42
N ILE A 350 -23.90 9.57 1.13
CA ILE A 350 -22.88 9.67 0.06
C ILE A 350 -22.10 10.99 0.12
N SER A 351 -22.75 12.11 0.47
CA SER A 351 -22.07 13.40 0.57
C SER A 351 -21.07 13.43 1.72
N GLN A 352 -21.36 12.77 2.85
CA GLN A 352 -20.43 12.67 3.97
C GLN A 352 -19.26 11.76 3.64
N LYS A 353 -19.53 10.64 2.95
CA LYS A 353 -18.50 9.71 2.47
C LYS A 353 -17.57 10.36 1.45
N LEU A 354 -18.11 11.11 0.48
CA LEU A 354 -17.30 11.89 -0.47
C LEU A 354 -16.43 12.90 0.28
N LYS A 355 -17.01 13.67 1.22
CA LYS A 355 -16.25 14.62 2.03
C LYS A 355 -15.10 13.94 2.78
N GLN A 356 -15.33 12.75 3.35
CA GLN A 356 -14.29 11.98 4.03
C GLN A 356 -13.17 11.56 3.08
N LEU A 357 -13.47 11.25 1.81
CA LEU A 357 -12.48 10.87 0.80
C LEU A 357 -11.65 12.06 0.26
N VAL A 358 -12.21 13.27 0.23
CA VAL A 358 -11.61 14.41 -0.51
C VAL A 358 -11.20 15.61 0.34
N LEU A 359 -11.80 15.82 1.51
CA LEU A 359 -11.50 17.00 2.34
C LEU A 359 -10.32 16.77 3.28
N PRO A 360 -9.62 17.86 3.67
CA PRO A 360 -8.64 17.83 4.75
C PRO A 360 -9.24 17.32 6.07
N GLY A 361 -8.44 16.58 6.85
CA GLY A 361 -8.89 15.92 8.08
C GLY A 361 -9.66 14.60 7.85
N GLY A 362 -9.86 14.22 6.58
CA GLY A 362 -10.23 12.88 6.15
C GLY A 362 -9.05 12.19 5.46
N PHE A 363 -9.34 11.43 4.40
CA PHE A 363 -8.32 10.79 3.56
C PHE A 363 -7.70 11.78 2.55
N GLY A 364 -8.39 12.90 2.27
CA GLY A 364 -8.09 13.76 1.13
C GLY A 364 -6.70 14.39 1.13
N ASP A 365 -6.16 14.74 2.30
CA ASP A 365 -4.85 15.38 2.48
C ASP A 365 -3.76 14.43 3.01
N ARG A 366 -4.13 13.33 3.67
CA ARG A 366 -3.16 12.33 4.14
C ARG A 366 -2.67 11.40 3.04
N PHE A 367 -3.54 11.06 2.10
CA PHE A 367 -3.23 10.14 1.01
C PHE A 367 -2.65 10.87 -0.20
N MET A 368 -1.69 10.22 -0.84
CA MET A 368 -1.10 10.60 -2.11
C MET A 368 -1.52 9.58 -3.18
N VAL A 369 -1.64 10.04 -4.42
CA VAL A 369 -1.82 9.24 -5.61
C VAL A 369 -0.60 9.46 -6.49
N ALA A 370 0.18 8.40 -6.70
CA ALA A 370 1.31 8.37 -7.63
C ALA A 370 0.93 7.53 -8.85
N LEU A 371 0.62 8.21 -9.96
CA LEU A 371 0.29 7.62 -11.24
C LEU A 371 1.47 7.80 -12.20
N ALA A 372 1.88 6.70 -12.83
CA ALA A 372 2.99 6.66 -13.77
C ALA A 372 2.61 5.94 -15.07
N THR A 373 3.17 6.38 -16.18
CA THR A 373 3.03 5.76 -17.52
C THR A 373 4.38 5.27 -18.01
N ARG A 374 4.43 4.08 -18.63
CA ARG A 374 5.66 3.52 -19.22
C ARG A 374 6.16 4.42 -20.37
N LYS A 375 7.46 4.70 -20.41
CA LYS A 375 8.13 5.55 -21.42
C LYS A 375 8.12 4.96 -22.83
#